data_AF-A0A3L6PKA1-F1
#
_entry.id   AF-A0A3L6PKA1-F1
#
_cell.length_a   1.000
_cell.length_b   1.000
_cell.length_c   1.000
_cell.angle_alpha   90.00
_cell.angle_beta   90.00
_cell.angle_gamma   90.00
#
_symmetry.space_group_name_H-M   'P 1'
#
loop_
_entity.id
_entity.type
_entity.pdbx_description
1 polymer ?
#
loop_
_entity_poly.entity_id
_entity_poly.type
_entity_poly.pdbx_seq_one_letter_code
_entity_poly.pdbx_strand_id
1 'polypeptide(L)'
;MKQATEGGSGSGVIAGRDWSGLPEELLVSFLLAMDVPGAVRSGAVCTTWNAAYAAFRRLRAPSPRQPPCLLYASGALAPGAAALHCPATGATLAHRPLLGSGHGWLVTADEASNLHLLNPVTGAQAALPPVTALHNVNMGTDARGGPAYAVYDEPGSEPVMLEIDRAHGYLYDRVVLSASPSAGRASVVLLLHMPMGEVSFARLGDDRWTWVAPGDGTGLPWRCFYEDAMYSDVDSLFYLVRTDSSIGSLDLNGSSPVARKILDGVPKSSTPAKYLFRHRPVISFASLEVEGPRRLANTAFTEQSKHRTGYGH
;
A
#
# COMPACT_ATOMS: atom_id res chain seq x y z
N MET A 1 -30.91 48.24 63.13
CA MET A 1 -30.38 49.57 62.76
C MET A 1 -29.19 49.35 61.84
N LYS A 2 -29.35 49.72 60.55
CA LYS A 2 -28.37 50.00 59.46
C LYS A 2 -27.32 48.91 59.11
N GLN A 3 -27.41 48.23 57.95
CA GLN A 3 -26.87 48.60 56.59
C GLN A 3 -25.37 48.96 56.61
N ALA A 4 -24.48 48.16 56.01
CA ALA A 4 -24.01 48.10 54.59
C ALA A 4 -22.51 48.52 54.59
N THR A 5 -21.56 48.09 53.74
CA THR A 5 -21.56 47.63 52.34
C THR A 5 -20.16 47.05 51.99
N GLU A 6 -20.12 46.11 51.01
CA GLU A 6 -19.13 45.89 49.92
C GLU A 6 -17.61 45.72 50.19
N GLY A 7 -16.82 44.92 49.46
CA GLY A 7 -17.04 44.18 48.21
C GLY A 7 -15.69 43.68 47.62
N GLY A 8 -15.77 42.77 46.63
CA GLY A 8 -14.69 42.37 45.71
C GLY A 8 -13.74 41.28 46.23
N SER A 9 -13.36 40.23 45.51
CA SER A 9 -13.36 39.99 44.07
C SER A 9 -13.46 38.49 43.83
N GLY A 10 -14.58 38.03 43.29
CA GLY A 10 -14.73 36.66 42.81
C GLY A 10 -13.97 36.50 41.51
N SER A 11 -12.71 36.06 41.59
CA SER A 11 -12.01 35.50 40.43
C SER A 11 -12.62 34.13 40.11
N GLY A 12 -13.75 34.14 39.43
CA GLY A 12 -14.32 32.96 38.80
C GLY A 12 -13.39 32.48 37.69
N VAL A 13 -12.38 31.71 38.06
CA VAL A 13 -11.71 30.82 37.11
C VAL A 13 -12.79 29.92 36.57
N ILE A 14 -13.13 30.05 35.28
CA ILE A 14 -13.90 29.00 34.60
C ILE A 14 -12.99 27.78 34.60
N ALA A 15 -13.12 26.96 35.65
CA ALA A 15 -12.55 25.64 35.67
C ALA A 15 -13.10 24.93 34.42
N GLY A 16 -12.24 24.65 33.46
CA GLY A 16 -12.62 23.86 32.30
C GLY A 16 -13.32 22.60 32.81
N ARG A 17 -14.54 22.35 32.34
CA ARG A 17 -15.29 21.16 32.78
C ARG A 17 -14.43 19.94 32.52
N ASP A 18 -14.12 19.21 33.59
CA ASP A 18 -13.40 17.95 33.48
C ASP A 18 -14.38 16.86 33.04
N TRP A 19 -14.31 16.53 31.75
CA TRP A 19 -15.13 15.48 31.14
C TRP A 19 -14.54 14.07 31.35
N SER A 20 -13.36 13.94 31.98
CA SER A 20 -12.73 12.64 32.25
C SER A 20 -13.44 11.84 33.35
N GLY A 21 -14.31 12.48 34.13
CA GLY A 21 -15.14 11.85 35.15
C GLY A 21 -16.49 11.32 34.64
N LEU A 22 -16.79 11.44 33.35
CA LEU A 22 -18.02 10.87 32.79
C LEU A 22 -17.97 9.33 32.77
N PRO A 23 -19.11 8.64 32.96
CA PRO A 23 -19.24 7.21 32.71
C PRO A 23 -18.82 6.81 31.29
N GLU A 24 -18.23 5.63 31.15
CA GLU A 24 -17.71 5.12 29.87
C GLU A 24 -18.80 5.07 28.80
N GLU A 25 -20.03 4.70 29.16
CA GLU A 25 -21.16 4.63 28.24
C GLU A 25 -21.51 6.00 27.62
N LEU A 26 -21.35 7.09 28.38
CA LEU A 26 -21.59 8.44 27.87
C LEU A 26 -20.46 8.87 26.94
N LEU A 27 -19.21 8.57 27.30
CA LEU A 27 -18.05 8.82 26.43
C LEU A 27 -18.16 8.04 25.12
N VAL A 28 -18.57 6.77 25.18
CA VAL A 28 -18.85 5.95 23.99
C VAL A 28 -19.98 6.53 23.16
N SER A 29 -21.04 7.07 23.78
CA SER A 29 -22.14 7.72 23.06
C SER A 29 -21.67 8.96 22.29
N PHE A 30 -20.74 9.75 22.84
CA PHE A 30 -20.11 10.86 22.14
C PHE A 30 -19.26 10.36 20.97
N LEU A 31 -18.45 9.31 21.17
CA LEU A 31 -17.63 8.73 20.11
C LEU A 31 -18.46 8.17 18.96
N LEU A 32 -19.65 7.62 19.25
CA LEU A 32 -20.62 7.16 18.24
C LEU A 32 -21.21 8.31 17.41
N ALA A 33 -21.21 9.53 17.94
CA ALA A 33 -21.72 10.73 17.26
C ALA A 33 -20.64 11.52 16.51
N MET A 34 -19.35 11.21 16.71
CA MET A 34 -18.22 11.90 16.08
C MET A 34 -17.83 11.31 14.73
N ASP A 35 -17.21 12.10 13.87
CA ASP A 35 -16.50 11.55 12.73
C ASP A 35 -15.33 10.64 13.19
N VAL A 36 -14.93 9.68 12.37
CA VAL A 36 -13.86 8.73 12.72
C VAL A 36 -12.56 9.44 13.12
N PRO A 37 -12.09 10.51 12.44
CA PRO A 37 -10.95 11.28 12.92
C PRO A 37 -11.17 11.91 14.30
N GLY A 38 -12.34 12.49 14.57
CA GLY A 38 -12.71 13.02 15.88
C GLY A 38 -12.73 11.96 16.97
N ALA A 39 -13.30 10.79 16.70
CA ALA A 39 -13.30 9.66 17.63
C ALA A 39 -11.88 9.15 17.92
N VAL A 40 -11.05 9.00 16.88
CA VAL A 40 -9.63 8.60 17.03
C VAL A 40 -8.86 9.61 17.87
N ARG A 41 -8.95 10.90 17.55
CA ARG A 41 -8.27 11.98 18.28
C ARG A 41 -8.73 12.07 19.73
N SER A 42 -10.01 11.81 19.99
CA SER A 42 -10.56 11.80 21.34
C SER A 42 -9.90 10.74 22.22
N GLY A 43 -9.59 9.57 21.64
CA GLY A 43 -8.82 8.52 22.32
C GLY A 43 -7.38 8.92 22.72
N ALA A 44 -6.85 10.03 22.20
CA ALA A 44 -5.52 10.56 22.56
C ALA A 44 -5.57 11.67 23.63
N VAL A 45 -6.76 12.04 24.14
CA VAL A 45 -6.94 13.15 25.10
C VAL A 45 -6.46 12.77 26.51
N CYS A 46 -6.92 11.65 27.04
CA CYS A 46 -6.52 11.12 28.34
C CYS A 46 -6.80 9.61 28.45
N THR A 47 -6.40 8.98 29.55
CA THR A 47 -6.58 7.54 29.78
C THR A 47 -8.05 7.11 29.79
N THR A 48 -8.96 7.90 30.37
CA THR A 48 -10.40 7.60 30.37
C THR A 48 -10.98 7.61 28.95
N TRP A 49 -10.66 8.63 28.17
CA TRP A 49 -11.11 8.73 26.78
C TRP A 49 -10.45 7.67 25.89
N ASN A 50 -9.21 7.27 26.18
CA ASN A 50 -8.56 6.14 25.52
C ASN A 50 -9.27 4.81 25.81
N ALA A 51 -9.68 4.57 27.06
CA ALA A 51 -10.44 3.39 27.45
C ALA A 51 -11.82 3.35 26.77
N ALA A 52 -12.55 4.47 26.80
CA ALA A 52 -13.82 4.62 26.09
C ALA A 52 -13.66 4.42 24.57
N TYR A 53 -12.59 4.93 23.97
CA TYR A 53 -12.27 4.69 22.57
C TYR A 53 -11.98 3.21 22.28
N ALA A 54 -11.26 2.51 23.16
CA ALA A 54 -11.05 1.07 23.04
C ALA A 54 -12.37 0.28 23.18
N ALA A 55 -13.28 0.69 24.05
CA ALA A 55 -14.62 0.11 24.18
C ALA A 55 -15.47 0.36 22.92
N PHE A 56 -15.49 1.61 22.43
CA PHE A 56 -16.12 1.99 21.16
C PHE A 56 -15.63 1.13 19.98
N ARG A 57 -14.31 0.88 19.86
CA ARG A 57 -13.76 0.00 18.82
C ARG A 57 -14.23 -1.45 18.94
N ARG A 58 -14.42 -1.95 20.17
CA ARG A 58 -14.89 -3.33 20.42
C ARG A 58 -16.36 -3.50 20.08
N LEU A 59 -17.17 -2.46 20.24
CA LEU A 59 -18.60 -2.49 19.91
C LEU A 59 -18.87 -2.75 18.42
N ARG A 60 -17.88 -2.55 17.53
CA ARG A 60 -18.02 -2.66 16.07
C ARG A 60 -19.28 -1.96 15.57
N ALA A 61 -19.70 -0.89 16.26
CA ALA A 61 -20.86 -0.13 15.88
C ALA A 61 -20.61 0.41 14.46
N PRO A 62 -21.65 0.50 13.61
CA PRO A 62 -21.50 1.14 12.31
C PRO A 62 -20.88 2.51 12.56
N SER A 63 -19.70 2.80 11.98
CA SER A 63 -19.15 4.14 12.08
C SER A 63 -20.26 5.11 11.66
N PRO A 64 -20.51 6.23 12.36
CA PRO A 64 -21.49 7.20 11.92
C PRO A 64 -21.25 7.50 10.45
N ARG A 65 -22.33 7.63 9.67
CA ARG A 65 -22.34 7.68 8.19
C ARG A 65 -21.26 8.63 7.66
N GLN A 66 -20.05 8.12 7.49
CA GLN A 66 -18.97 8.89 6.93
C GLN A 66 -19.16 8.89 5.43
N PRO A 67 -19.01 10.04 4.77
CA PRO A 67 -18.82 10.01 3.33
C PRO A 67 -17.54 9.19 3.08
N PRO A 68 -17.58 8.20 2.17
CA PRO A 68 -16.38 7.47 1.80
C PRO A 68 -15.29 8.46 1.36
N CYS A 69 -14.02 8.13 1.62
CA CYS A 69 -12.93 8.89 0.99
C CYS A 69 -13.12 8.81 -0.52
N LEU A 70 -13.15 9.96 -1.19
CA LEU A 70 -13.36 10.04 -2.61
C LEU A 70 -12.01 9.84 -3.29
N LEU A 71 -11.81 8.67 -3.89
CA LEU A 71 -10.74 8.49 -4.86
C LEU A 71 -11.26 9.01 -6.21
N TYR A 72 -10.63 10.05 -6.74
CA TYR A 72 -11.01 10.61 -8.04
C TYR A 72 -9.79 10.86 -8.90
N ALA A 73 -9.94 10.61 -10.21
CA ALA A 73 -9.03 11.10 -11.23
C ALA A 73 -9.57 12.44 -11.76
N SER A 74 -8.68 13.38 -12.05
CA SER A 74 -9.03 14.70 -12.58
C SER A 74 -8.05 15.06 -13.69
N GLY A 75 -8.50 15.78 -14.72
CA GLY A 75 -7.62 16.29 -15.78
C GLY A 75 -6.56 17.30 -15.29
N ALA A 76 -6.68 17.77 -14.05
CA ALA A 76 -5.65 18.56 -13.37
C ALA A 76 -4.52 17.70 -12.75
N LEU A 77 -4.69 16.37 -12.70
CA LEU A 77 -3.69 15.42 -12.21
C LEU A 77 -2.89 14.83 -13.36
N ALA A 78 -1.68 14.33 -13.06
CA ALA A 78 -0.86 13.64 -14.05
C ALA A 78 -1.58 12.36 -14.57
N PRO A 79 -1.30 11.91 -15.82
CA PRO A 79 -1.86 10.67 -16.34
C PRO A 79 -1.58 9.48 -15.41
N GLY A 80 -2.62 8.75 -15.01
CA GLY A 80 -2.52 7.62 -14.08
C GLY A 80 -2.46 8.00 -12.59
N ALA A 81 -2.46 9.29 -12.25
CA ALA A 81 -2.57 9.74 -10.87
C ALA A 81 -4.03 9.79 -10.42
N ALA A 82 -4.27 9.40 -9.17
CA ALA A 82 -5.54 9.58 -8.49
C ALA A 82 -5.31 10.46 -7.26
N ALA A 83 -6.30 11.28 -6.93
CA ALA A 83 -6.33 12.01 -5.69
C ALA A 83 -7.28 11.31 -4.73
N LEU A 84 -6.81 11.07 -3.51
CA LEU A 84 -7.68 10.68 -2.41
C LEU A 84 -8.09 11.94 -1.67
N HIS A 85 -9.35 12.30 -1.77
CA HIS A 85 -9.94 13.33 -0.93
C HIS A 85 -10.60 12.68 0.27
N CYS A 86 -10.25 13.13 1.46
CA CYS A 86 -10.92 12.77 2.70
C CYS A 86 -11.91 13.90 3.05
N PRO A 87 -13.22 13.74 2.82
CA PRO A 87 -14.19 14.80 3.10
C PRO A 87 -14.27 15.15 4.60
N ALA A 88 -13.88 14.21 5.47
CA ALA A 88 -13.87 14.41 6.93
C ALA A 88 -12.72 15.34 7.39
N THR A 89 -11.58 15.35 6.70
CA THR A 89 -10.42 16.18 7.07
C THR A 89 -10.22 17.36 6.12
N GLY A 90 -10.89 17.36 4.96
CA GLY A 90 -10.63 18.29 3.85
C GLY A 90 -9.29 18.05 3.17
N ALA A 91 -8.51 17.06 3.60
CA ALA A 91 -7.21 16.76 3.03
C ALA A 91 -7.37 16.07 1.67
N THR A 92 -6.60 16.54 0.70
CA THR A 92 -6.47 15.92 -0.61
C THR A 92 -5.04 15.44 -0.78
N LEU A 93 -4.88 14.12 -0.86
CA LEU A 93 -3.62 13.49 -1.22
C LEU A 93 -3.61 13.32 -2.73
N ALA A 94 -3.06 14.30 -3.43
CA ALA A 94 -2.91 14.29 -4.87
C ALA A 94 -1.50 13.81 -5.27
N HIS A 95 -1.37 13.33 -6.52
CA HIS A 95 -0.08 13.09 -7.20
C HIS A 95 0.79 11.91 -6.71
N ARG A 96 0.20 10.87 -6.10
CA ARG A 96 0.98 9.66 -5.79
C ARG A 96 0.36 8.42 -6.44
N PRO A 97 1.15 7.54 -7.08
CA PRO A 97 0.64 6.28 -7.57
C PRO A 97 0.11 5.46 -6.38
N LEU A 98 -1.06 4.86 -6.53
CA LEU A 98 -1.59 3.91 -5.56
C LEU A 98 -1.16 2.51 -5.98
N LEU A 99 -0.23 1.92 -5.24
CA LEU A 99 0.38 0.62 -5.58
C LEU A 99 -0.23 -0.54 -4.80
N GLY A 100 -0.96 -0.24 -3.73
CA GLY A 100 -1.61 -1.24 -2.90
C GLY A 100 -2.48 -0.62 -1.81
N SER A 101 -3.34 -1.43 -1.23
CA SER A 101 -4.12 -1.07 -0.05
C SER A 101 -4.40 -2.32 0.79
N GLY A 102 -4.54 -2.14 2.09
CA GLY A 102 -4.83 -3.23 3.02
C GLY A 102 -4.89 -2.75 4.46
N HIS A 103 -5.76 -3.36 5.27
CA HIS A 103 -5.84 -3.11 6.72
C HIS A 103 -6.04 -1.63 7.12
N GLY A 104 -6.68 -0.84 6.25
CA GLY A 104 -6.90 0.61 6.45
C GLY A 104 -5.71 1.50 6.06
N TRP A 105 -4.71 0.95 5.37
CA TRP A 105 -3.53 1.66 4.87
C TRP A 105 -3.47 1.63 3.35
N LEU A 106 -2.85 2.65 2.78
CA LEU A 106 -2.54 2.80 1.36
C LEU A 106 -1.03 2.73 1.17
N VAL A 107 -0.59 2.19 0.04
CA VAL A 107 0.83 2.20 -0.36
C VAL A 107 0.99 3.20 -1.49
N THR A 108 1.87 4.17 -1.29
CA THR A 108 2.13 5.28 -2.21
C THR A 108 3.61 5.45 -2.48
N ALA A 109 3.98 6.07 -3.60
CA ALA A 109 5.36 6.48 -3.86
C ALA A 109 5.53 8.00 -3.66
N ASP A 110 6.69 8.43 -3.17
CA ASP A 110 7.07 9.86 -3.11
C ASP A 110 7.79 10.32 -4.39
N GLU A 111 8.26 11.58 -4.40
CA GLU A 111 9.00 12.18 -5.52
C GLU A 111 10.36 11.53 -5.77
N ALA A 112 10.92 10.82 -4.78
CA ALA A 112 12.12 10.01 -4.94
C ALA A 112 11.79 8.58 -5.40
N SER A 113 10.52 8.29 -5.71
CA SER A 113 10.02 6.95 -5.98
C SER A 113 10.20 5.97 -4.82
N ASN A 114 10.36 6.43 -3.58
CA ASN A 114 10.36 5.56 -2.41
C ASN A 114 8.94 5.25 -1.96
N LEU A 115 8.72 4.02 -1.52
CA LEU A 115 7.40 3.55 -1.10
C LEU A 115 7.12 3.89 0.36
N HIS A 116 5.88 4.30 0.63
CA HIS A 116 5.40 4.65 1.97
C HIS A 116 3.99 4.14 2.19
N LEU A 117 3.75 3.70 3.42
CA LEU A 117 2.43 3.37 3.92
C LEU A 117 1.79 4.62 4.52
N LEU A 118 0.52 4.85 4.20
CA LEU A 118 -0.26 5.97 4.69
C LEU A 118 -1.63 5.51 5.19
N ASN A 119 -1.96 5.85 6.43
CA ASN A 119 -3.31 5.72 6.95
C ASN A 119 -4.08 7.03 6.69
N PRO A 120 -5.05 7.06 5.76
CA PRO A 120 -5.74 8.30 5.39
C PRO A 120 -6.67 8.82 6.50
N VAL A 121 -7.02 7.98 7.48
CA VAL A 121 -7.91 8.37 8.60
C VAL A 121 -7.12 8.99 9.73
N THR A 122 -5.98 8.39 10.09
CA THR A 122 -5.17 8.83 11.23
C THR A 122 -4.02 9.76 10.83
N GLY A 123 -3.67 9.82 9.55
CA GLY A 123 -2.48 10.50 9.04
C GLY A 123 -1.17 9.79 9.36
N ALA A 124 -1.21 8.61 10.00
CA ALA A 124 -0.03 7.84 10.33
C ALA A 124 0.70 7.39 9.06
N GLN A 125 2.02 7.41 9.10
CA GLN A 125 2.89 7.05 7.99
C GLN A 125 3.98 6.09 8.45
N ALA A 126 4.39 5.19 7.55
CA ALA A 126 5.55 4.33 7.75
C ALA A 126 6.31 4.16 6.44
N ALA A 127 7.62 4.34 6.47
CA ALA A 127 8.47 4.14 5.31
C ALA A 127 8.65 2.64 5.03
N LEU A 128 8.75 2.29 3.74
CA LEU A 128 9.23 0.99 3.28
C LEU A 128 10.69 1.12 2.82
N PRO A 129 11.41 0.00 2.60
CA PRO A 129 12.78 0.09 2.13
C PRO A 129 12.88 0.92 0.83
N PRO A 130 13.92 1.75 0.68
CA PRO A 130 14.03 2.66 -0.44
C PRO A 130 14.19 1.91 -1.76
N VAL A 131 13.97 2.58 -2.89
CA VAL A 131 14.09 1.97 -4.22
C VAL A 131 15.50 1.44 -4.49
N THR A 132 16.54 2.12 -4.01
CA THR A 132 17.94 1.68 -4.06
C THR A 132 18.25 0.48 -3.17
N ALA A 133 17.26 0.00 -2.40
CA ALA A 133 17.37 -1.22 -1.64
C ALA A 133 16.93 -2.48 -2.40
N LEU A 134 16.35 -2.32 -3.60
CA LEU A 134 16.14 -3.43 -4.52
C LEU A 134 17.47 -4.00 -5.00
N HIS A 135 17.46 -5.28 -5.35
CA HIS A 135 18.68 -6.00 -5.72
C HIS A 135 19.27 -5.55 -7.07
N ASN A 136 18.43 -5.01 -7.95
CA ASN A 136 18.76 -4.66 -9.32
C ASN A 136 18.75 -3.15 -9.61
N VAL A 137 18.70 -2.31 -8.57
CA VAL A 137 18.62 -0.85 -8.72
C VAL A 137 19.78 -0.16 -8.00
N ASN A 138 20.51 0.66 -8.74
CA ASN A 138 21.57 1.52 -8.22
C ASN A 138 21.30 2.99 -8.54
N MET A 139 21.98 3.89 -7.84
CA MET A 139 22.08 5.29 -8.27
C MET A 139 23.05 5.40 -9.45
N GLY A 140 22.68 6.21 -10.43
CA GLY A 140 23.53 6.55 -11.56
C GLY A 140 23.22 7.95 -12.09
N THR A 141 23.67 8.22 -13.32
CA THR A 141 23.48 9.51 -13.98
C THR A 141 22.85 9.33 -15.35
N ASP A 142 21.89 10.20 -15.70
CA ASP A 142 21.26 10.21 -17.01
C ASP A 142 22.21 10.75 -18.10
N ALA A 143 21.76 10.74 -19.35
CA ALA A 143 22.53 11.26 -20.49
C ALA A 143 22.83 12.76 -20.40
N ARG A 144 22.17 13.50 -19.51
CA ARG A 144 22.37 14.93 -19.25
C ARG A 144 23.26 15.18 -18.03
N GLY A 145 23.73 14.11 -17.36
CA GLY A 145 24.55 14.19 -16.15
C GLY A 145 23.76 14.44 -14.86
N GLY A 146 22.43 14.38 -14.90
CA GLY A 146 21.56 14.48 -13.72
C GLY A 146 21.40 13.13 -13.00
N PRO A 147 20.94 13.11 -11.73
CA PRO A 147 20.72 11.86 -11.00
C PRO A 147 19.61 11.03 -11.63
N ALA A 148 19.81 9.71 -11.71
CA ALA A 148 18.85 8.76 -12.22
C ALA A 148 19.00 7.39 -11.54
N TYR A 149 17.97 6.57 -11.61
CA TYR A 149 18.05 5.18 -11.19
C TYR A 149 18.57 4.32 -12.35
N ALA A 150 19.66 3.60 -12.10
CA ALA A 150 20.20 2.59 -13.00
C ALA A 150 19.57 1.23 -12.65
N VAL A 151 18.70 0.73 -13.53
CA VAL A 151 17.95 -0.51 -13.34
C VAL A 151 18.54 -1.59 -14.24
N TYR A 152 18.94 -2.71 -13.66
CA TYR A 152 19.55 -3.83 -14.36
C TYR A 152 18.52 -4.94 -14.60
N ASP A 153 18.40 -5.40 -15.84
CA ASP A 153 17.55 -6.54 -16.19
C ASP A 153 18.22 -7.86 -15.81
N GLU A 154 19.52 -7.97 -16.11
CA GLU A 154 20.33 -9.15 -15.82
C GLU A 154 21.72 -8.70 -15.30
N PRO A 155 22.40 -9.51 -14.47
CA PRO A 155 23.73 -9.17 -13.97
C PRO A 155 24.72 -8.91 -15.11
N GLY A 156 25.35 -7.73 -15.10
CA GLY A 156 26.34 -7.33 -16.10
C GLY A 156 25.75 -6.73 -17.38
N SER A 157 24.43 -6.58 -17.49
CA SER A 157 23.80 -5.84 -18.60
C SER A 157 24.05 -4.33 -18.48
N GLU A 158 23.91 -3.61 -19.59
CA GLU A 158 23.75 -2.16 -19.53
C GLU A 158 22.46 -1.82 -18.77
N PRO A 159 22.48 -0.85 -17.85
CA PRO A 159 21.29 -0.47 -17.11
C PRO A 159 20.36 0.41 -17.94
N VAL A 160 19.06 0.32 -17.65
CA VAL A 160 18.08 1.31 -18.09
C VAL A 160 18.08 2.45 -17.09
N MET A 161 18.32 3.66 -17.58
CA MET A 161 18.32 4.87 -16.76
C MET A 161 16.91 5.44 -16.66
N LEU A 162 16.39 5.56 -15.43
CA LEU A 162 15.07 6.12 -15.14
C LEU A 162 15.18 7.44 -14.38
N GLU A 163 14.39 8.44 -14.81
CA GLU A 163 14.23 9.69 -14.08
C GLU A 163 13.65 9.41 -12.67
N ILE A 164 14.25 10.03 -11.65
CA ILE A 164 14.00 9.72 -10.24
C ILE A 164 12.51 9.83 -9.87
N ASP A 165 11.85 10.89 -10.31
CA ASP A 165 10.46 11.22 -10.03
C ASP A 165 9.45 10.41 -10.84
N ARG A 166 9.90 9.69 -11.87
CA ARG A 166 9.05 8.86 -12.72
C ARG A 166 9.27 7.37 -12.53
N ALA A 167 10.38 6.99 -11.90
CA ALA A 167 10.77 5.60 -11.78
C ALA A 167 9.70 4.73 -11.11
N HIS A 168 8.94 5.24 -10.14
CA HIS A 168 7.84 4.51 -9.49
C HIS A 168 6.79 3.99 -10.49
N GLY A 169 6.57 4.71 -11.61
CA GLY A 169 5.59 4.33 -12.63
C GLY A 169 6.08 3.21 -13.54
N TYR A 170 7.38 2.92 -13.50
CA TYR A 170 8.02 1.85 -14.26
C TYR A 170 8.45 0.68 -13.37
N LEU A 171 8.86 0.95 -12.13
CA LEU A 171 9.46 -0.04 -11.25
C LEU A 171 8.44 -0.90 -10.51
N TYR A 172 7.27 -0.38 -10.17
CA TYR A 172 6.37 -1.04 -9.24
C TYR A 172 5.05 -1.43 -9.91
N ASP A 173 4.71 -2.72 -9.82
CA ASP A 173 3.46 -3.24 -10.36
C ASP A 173 2.37 -3.30 -9.28
N ARG A 174 2.68 -3.89 -8.12
CA ARG A 174 1.71 -4.12 -7.04
C ARG A 174 2.39 -4.27 -5.68
N VAL A 175 1.72 -3.80 -4.63
CA VAL A 175 2.09 -4.05 -3.23
C VAL A 175 0.94 -4.69 -2.47
N VAL A 176 1.24 -5.72 -1.67
CA VAL A 176 0.28 -6.47 -0.86
C VAL A 176 0.75 -6.55 0.59
N LEU A 177 -0.16 -6.34 1.54
CA LEU A 177 0.10 -6.40 2.99
C LEU A 177 -0.51 -7.66 3.60
N SER A 178 0.29 -8.44 4.35
CA SER A 178 -0.24 -9.60 5.07
C SER A 178 -1.09 -9.22 6.29
N ALA A 179 -0.68 -8.16 6.98
CA ALA A 179 -1.32 -7.69 8.20
C ALA A 179 -1.26 -6.16 8.31
N SER A 180 -2.00 -5.60 9.27
CA SER A 180 -1.89 -4.17 9.58
C SER A 180 -0.45 -3.78 9.89
N PRO A 181 0.07 -2.66 9.37
CA PRO A 181 1.38 -2.11 9.76
C PRO A 181 1.53 -1.90 11.27
N SER A 182 0.42 -1.73 11.99
CA SER A 182 0.42 -1.68 13.47
C SER A 182 0.93 -2.97 14.14
N ALA A 183 0.96 -4.11 13.42
CA ALA A 183 1.54 -5.37 13.87
C ALA A 183 3.08 -5.40 13.80
N GLY A 184 3.72 -4.31 13.35
CA GLY A 184 5.18 -4.22 13.25
C GLY A 184 5.75 -5.30 12.33
N ARG A 185 6.79 -6.00 12.79
CA ARG A 185 7.51 -7.02 11.99
C ARG A 185 6.68 -8.24 11.59
N ALA A 186 5.51 -8.44 12.18
CA ALA A 186 4.57 -9.48 11.73
C ALA A 186 3.84 -9.10 10.43
N SER A 187 3.79 -7.81 10.09
CA SER A 187 3.30 -7.34 8.79
C SER A 187 4.40 -7.51 7.75
N VAL A 188 4.13 -8.40 6.79
CA VAL A 188 4.95 -8.64 5.61
C VAL A 188 4.36 -7.84 4.45
N VAL A 189 5.22 -7.12 3.76
CA VAL A 189 4.93 -6.33 2.58
C VAL A 189 5.51 -7.06 1.38
N LEU A 190 4.66 -7.58 0.51
CA LEU A 190 5.06 -8.18 -0.76
C LEU A 190 5.04 -7.10 -1.84
N LEU A 191 6.10 -7.03 -2.64
CA LEU A 191 6.25 -6.12 -3.76
C LEU A 191 6.44 -6.93 -5.04
N LEU A 192 5.58 -6.67 -6.03
CA LEU A 192 5.79 -7.04 -7.42
C LEU A 192 6.44 -5.85 -8.13
N HIS A 193 7.58 -6.09 -8.77
CA HIS A 193 8.37 -5.02 -9.37
C HIS A 193 9.08 -5.46 -10.65
N MET A 194 9.51 -4.47 -11.43
CA MET A 194 10.38 -4.66 -12.57
C MET A 194 11.81 -5.01 -12.12
N PRO A 195 12.53 -5.82 -12.92
CA PRO A 195 12.21 -6.23 -14.28
C PRO A 195 11.32 -7.48 -14.29
N MET A 196 10.56 -7.67 -15.36
CA MET A 196 9.86 -8.93 -15.63
C MET A 196 8.90 -9.43 -14.52
N GLY A 197 8.30 -8.54 -13.73
CA GLY A 197 7.35 -8.91 -12.66
C GLY A 197 7.99 -9.80 -11.60
N GLU A 198 9.17 -9.43 -11.13
CA GLU A 198 9.88 -10.04 -10.00
C GLU A 198 9.16 -9.84 -8.66
N VAL A 199 9.55 -10.64 -7.68
CA VAL A 199 8.96 -10.64 -6.34
C VAL A 199 10.03 -10.31 -5.31
N SER A 200 9.75 -9.28 -4.51
CA SER A 200 10.51 -8.96 -3.31
C SER A 200 9.58 -8.83 -2.12
N PHE A 201 10.10 -8.98 -0.90
CA PHE A 201 9.33 -8.71 0.30
C PHE A 201 10.18 -8.02 1.37
N ALA A 202 9.50 -7.36 2.30
CA ALA A 202 10.10 -6.77 3.49
C ALA A 202 9.12 -6.89 4.67
N ARG A 203 9.65 -6.97 5.89
CA ARG A 203 8.85 -6.77 7.10
C ARG A 203 8.89 -5.30 7.49
N LEU A 204 7.84 -4.83 8.16
CA LEU A 204 7.83 -3.43 8.58
C LEU A 204 9.00 -3.15 9.54
N GLY A 205 9.81 -2.15 9.19
CA GLY A 205 11.03 -1.79 9.90
C GLY A 205 12.32 -2.39 9.32
N ASP A 206 12.23 -3.25 8.30
CA ASP A 206 13.39 -3.64 7.51
C ASP A 206 13.89 -2.44 6.68
N ASP A 207 15.20 -2.39 6.45
CA ASP A 207 15.90 -1.36 5.67
C ASP A 207 16.21 -1.83 4.23
N ARG A 208 15.97 -3.11 3.93
CA ARG A 208 16.25 -3.75 2.64
C ARG A 208 15.06 -4.57 2.13
N TRP A 209 14.94 -4.62 0.81
CA TRP A 209 14.06 -5.60 0.14
C TRP A 209 14.77 -6.95 0.08
N THR A 210 14.07 -8.02 0.46
CA THR A 210 14.53 -9.39 0.25
C THR A 210 13.97 -9.90 -1.08
N TRP A 211 14.84 -10.04 -2.07
CA TRP A 211 14.47 -10.59 -3.38
C TRP A 211 14.19 -12.10 -3.28
N VAL A 212 13.09 -12.54 -3.90
CA VAL A 212 12.73 -13.96 -3.98
C VAL A 212 13.21 -14.51 -5.32
N ALA A 213 14.45 -15.02 -5.32
CA ALA A 213 15.09 -15.55 -6.52
C ALA A 213 14.28 -16.70 -7.14
N PRO A 214 14.04 -16.71 -8.47
CA PRO A 214 13.42 -17.84 -9.14
C PRO A 214 14.35 -19.06 -9.19
N GLY A 215 13.77 -20.25 -9.26
CA GLY A 215 14.51 -21.51 -9.37
C GLY A 215 14.02 -22.60 -8.41
N ASP A 216 14.62 -23.79 -8.50
CA ASP A 216 14.16 -24.99 -7.81
C ASP A 216 14.11 -24.85 -6.28
N GLY A 217 14.97 -24.00 -5.71
CA GLY A 217 15.00 -23.72 -4.28
C GLY A 217 13.74 -23.00 -3.76
N THR A 218 13.16 -22.10 -4.57
CA THR A 218 11.94 -21.38 -4.21
C THR A 218 10.70 -21.95 -4.89
N GLY A 219 10.83 -22.67 -5.99
CA GLY A 219 9.69 -23.16 -6.78
C GLY A 219 9.04 -22.08 -7.66
N LEU A 220 9.61 -20.88 -7.73
CA LEU A 220 9.17 -19.84 -8.66
C LEU A 220 9.75 -20.10 -10.07
N PRO A 221 8.95 -19.97 -11.14
CA PRO A 221 9.44 -20.13 -12.50
C PRO A 221 10.40 -19.01 -12.89
N TRP A 222 11.38 -19.32 -13.74
CA TRP A 222 12.20 -18.30 -14.40
C TRP A 222 11.34 -17.37 -15.27
N ARG A 223 11.61 -16.05 -15.21
CA ARG A 223 10.81 -14.98 -15.85
C ARG A 223 9.37 -14.97 -15.36
N CYS A 224 9.22 -14.29 -14.23
CA CYS A 224 8.11 -14.41 -13.32
C CYS A 224 6.80 -13.82 -13.85
N PHE A 225 6.86 -12.70 -14.60
CA PHE A 225 5.72 -11.98 -15.22
C PHE A 225 4.47 -11.99 -14.33
N TYR A 226 4.65 -11.74 -13.03
CA TYR A 226 3.55 -11.62 -12.09
C TYR A 226 2.86 -10.27 -12.30
N GLU A 227 1.55 -10.30 -12.50
CA GLU A 227 0.74 -9.10 -12.76
C GLU A 227 -0.07 -8.67 -11.54
N ASP A 228 -0.41 -9.62 -10.66
CA ASP A 228 -1.15 -9.32 -9.44
C ASP A 228 -0.82 -10.31 -8.32
N ALA A 229 -1.11 -9.89 -7.10
CA ALA A 229 -0.96 -10.73 -5.92
C ALA A 229 -2.02 -10.41 -4.87
N MET A 230 -2.25 -11.36 -3.97
CA MET A 230 -3.08 -11.18 -2.79
C MET A 230 -2.54 -11.97 -1.61
N TYR A 231 -3.03 -11.68 -0.41
CA TYR A 231 -2.74 -12.45 0.80
C TYR A 231 -4.01 -13.09 1.34
N SER A 232 -3.93 -14.36 1.75
CA SER A 232 -5.00 -15.09 2.44
C SER A 232 -4.60 -15.26 3.90
N ASP A 233 -5.40 -14.71 4.82
CA ASP A 233 -5.23 -14.93 6.25
C ASP A 233 -5.64 -16.35 6.69
N VAL A 234 -6.54 -16.99 5.94
CA VAL A 234 -6.97 -18.38 6.15
C VAL A 234 -5.79 -19.35 5.99
N ASP A 235 -5.04 -19.21 4.89
CA ASP A 235 -3.92 -20.10 4.59
C ASP A 235 -2.59 -19.55 5.11
N SER A 236 -2.56 -18.26 5.48
CA SER A 236 -1.34 -17.50 5.79
C SER A 236 -0.32 -17.49 4.64
N LEU A 237 -0.82 -17.37 3.40
CA LEU A 237 -0.02 -17.42 2.17
C LEU A 237 -0.29 -16.21 1.27
N PHE A 238 0.72 -15.83 0.51
CA PHE A 238 0.54 -14.97 -0.66
C PHE A 238 0.17 -15.82 -1.86
N TYR A 239 -0.69 -15.29 -2.73
CA TYR A 239 -1.05 -15.88 -4.01
C TYR A 239 -0.60 -14.93 -5.11
N LEU A 240 0.08 -15.48 -6.11
CA LEU A 240 0.68 -14.73 -7.21
C LEU A 240 0.00 -15.15 -8.52
N VAL A 241 -0.39 -14.18 -9.33
CA VAL A 241 -1.04 -14.38 -10.64
C VAL A 241 -0.08 -13.95 -11.74
N ARG A 242 0.18 -14.84 -12.70
CA ARG A 242 1.06 -14.58 -13.85
C ARG A 242 0.27 -14.13 -15.08
N THR A 243 0.94 -13.49 -16.04
CA THR A 243 0.34 -13.08 -17.33
C THR A 243 -0.31 -14.25 -18.10
N ASP A 244 0.17 -15.49 -17.91
CA ASP A 244 -0.43 -16.70 -18.51
C ASP A 244 -1.65 -17.23 -17.73
N SER A 245 -2.14 -16.46 -16.75
CA SER A 245 -3.21 -16.82 -15.81
C SER A 245 -2.89 -18.00 -14.89
N SER A 246 -1.64 -18.48 -14.84
CA SER A 246 -1.23 -19.45 -13.82
C SER A 246 -1.19 -18.79 -12.44
N ILE A 247 -1.51 -19.59 -11.42
CA ILE A 247 -1.55 -19.14 -10.03
C ILE A 247 -0.62 -20.02 -9.20
N GLY A 248 0.21 -19.39 -8.38
CA GLY A 248 1.01 -20.06 -7.36
C GLY A 248 0.79 -19.44 -5.99
N SER A 249 0.97 -20.24 -4.94
CA SER A 249 1.15 -19.70 -3.59
C SER A 249 2.62 -19.42 -3.31
N LEU A 250 2.87 -18.52 -2.38
CA LEU A 250 4.16 -18.16 -1.82
C LEU A 250 4.04 -18.09 -0.30
N ASP A 251 4.77 -18.97 0.39
CA ASP A 251 4.93 -19.00 1.83
C ASP A 251 6.19 -18.23 2.24
N LEU A 252 6.03 -17.26 3.13
CA LEU A 252 7.10 -16.41 3.67
C LEU A 252 7.27 -16.56 5.19
N ASN A 253 6.59 -17.53 5.81
CA ASN A 253 6.60 -17.74 7.27
C ASN A 253 7.81 -18.58 7.74
N GLY A 254 8.38 -19.38 6.84
CA GLY A 254 9.57 -20.19 7.11
C GLY A 254 10.89 -19.42 7.07
N SER A 255 12.01 -20.13 7.22
CA SER A 255 13.37 -19.58 7.10
C SER A 255 13.73 -19.17 5.67
N SER A 256 13.01 -19.69 4.67
CA SER A 256 13.20 -19.39 3.25
C SER A 256 11.85 -19.34 2.54
N PRO A 257 11.68 -18.49 1.51
CA PRO A 257 10.47 -18.46 0.69
C PRO A 257 10.22 -19.81 -0.01
N VAL A 258 8.97 -20.28 0.00
CA VAL A 258 8.57 -21.50 -0.70
C VAL A 258 7.32 -21.23 -1.53
N ALA A 259 7.41 -21.43 -2.84
CA ALA A 259 6.32 -21.29 -3.78
C ALA A 259 5.81 -22.64 -4.27
N ARG A 260 4.51 -22.73 -4.52
CA ARG A 260 3.86 -23.92 -5.07
C ARG A 260 2.89 -23.52 -6.16
N LYS A 261 2.96 -24.21 -7.30
CA LYS A 261 1.98 -24.05 -8.37
C LYS A 261 0.63 -24.61 -7.92
N ILE A 262 -0.43 -23.82 -8.11
CA ILE A 262 -1.80 -24.19 -7.76
C ILE A 262 -2.61 -24.42 -9.02
N LEU A 263 -2.50 -23.52 -10.00
CA LEU A 263 -3.22 -23.59 -11.26
C LEU A 263 -2.26 -23.43 -12.44
N ASP A 264 -2.48 -24.25 -13.46
CA ASP A 264 -1.82 -24.14 -14.76
C ASP A 264 -2.34 -22.92 -15.52
N GLY A 265 -1.46 -22.36 -16.36
CA GLY A 265 -1.82 -21.27 -17.25
C GLY A 265 -2.75 -21.74 -18.37
N VAL A 266 -3.53 -20.82 -18.91
CA VAL A 266 -4.44 -21.12 -20.02
C VAL A 266 -3.78 -20.74 -21.34
N PRO A 267 -3.86 -21.57 -22.41
CA PRO A 267 -3.29 -21.21 -23.71
C PRO A 267 -3.82 -19.87 -24.23
N LYS A 268 -2.93 -19.08 -24.83
CA LYS A 268 -3.17 -17.72 -25.37
C LYS A 268 -4.34 -17.60 -26.38
N SER A 269 -4.91 -18.72 -26.84
CA SER A 269 -6.09 -18.77 -27.72
C SER A 269 -7.43 -18.60 -26.99
N SER A 270 -7.41 -18.55 -25.65
CA SER A 270 -8.62 -18.41 -24.83
C SER A 270 -8.66 -17.06 -24.13
N THR A 271 -9.85 -16.46 -24.06
CA THR A 271 -10.07 -15.13 -23.49
C THR A 271 -9.86 -15.18 -21.97
N PRO A 272 -8.89 -14.46 -21.37
CA PRO A 272 -8.55 -14.54 -19.94
C PRO A 272 -9.73 -14.22 -19.00
N ALA A 273 -10.64 -13.34 -19.44
CA ALA A 273 -11.78 -12.86 -18.66
C ALA A 273 -12.80 -13.94 -18.25
N LYS A 274 -12.79 -15.13 -18.87
CA LYS A 274 -13.82 -16.17 -18.63
C LYS A 274 -13.50 -17.13 -17.48
N TYR A 275 -12.26 -17.22 -17.00
CA TYR A 275 -11.86 -18.27 -16.06
C TYR A 275 -11.93 -17.87 -14.58
N LEU A 276 -11.80 -16.59 -14.25
CA LEU A 276 -11.95 -16.08 -12.88
C LEU A 276 -13.38 -16.27 -12.31
N PHE A 277 -14.39 -16.45 -13.16
CA PHE A 277 -15.78 -16.63 -12.72
C PHE A 277 -16.14 -18.06 -12.32
N ARG A 278 -15.35 -19.08 -12.69
CA ARG A 278 -15.76 -20.50 -12.53
C ARG A 278 -15.35 -21.12 -11.18
N HIS A 279 -14.45 -20.50 -10.42
CA HIS A 279 -13.95 -21.02 -9.14
C HIS A 279 -14.31 -20.13 -7.93
N ARG A 280 -15.52 -19.55 -7.98
CA ARG A 280 -16.02 -18.54 -7.04
C ARG A 280 -16.24 -18.90 -5.55
N PRO A 281 -15.99 -20.11 -4.99
CA PRO A 281 -16.13 -20.23 -3.54
C PRO A 281 -14.95 -19.67 -2.74
N VAL A 282 -13.76 -19.42 -3.32
CA VAL A 282 -12.54 -19.22 -2.48
C VAL A 282 -11.79 -17.92 -2.70
N ILE A 283 -11.88 -17.26 -3.86
CA ILE A 283 -11.06 -16.07 -4.13
C ILE A 283 -11.87 -14.97 -4.81
N SER A 284 -12.14 -13.88 -4.09
CA SER A 284 -12.76 -12.67 -4.63
C SER A 284 -11.67 -11.63 -4.88
N PHE A 285 -11.32 -11.42 -6.15
CA PHE A 285 -10.53 -10.26 -6.57
C PHE A 285 -11.48 -9.08 -6.79
N ALA A 286 -11.31 -8.01 -6.03
CA ALA A 286 -11.90 -6.71 -6.36
C ALA A 286 -10.84 -5.87 -7.08
N SER A 287 -10.84 -5.91 -8.41
CA SER A 287 -10.06 -5.01 -9.25
C SER A 287 -10.86 -3.73 -9.49
N LEU A 288 -10.34 -2.57 -9.08
CA LEU A 288 -10.70 -1.31 -9.71
C LEU A 288 -9.86 -1.21 -10.99
N GLU A 289 -10.48 -1.40 -12.14
CA GLU A 289 -9.85 -1.12 -13.43
C GLU A 289 -9.69 0.40 -13.60
N VAL A 290 -8.44 0.87 -13.62
CA VAL A 290 -8.08 2.16 -14.20
C VAL A 290 -7.30 1.83 -15.47
N GLU A 291 -7.95 1.93 -16.63
CA GLU A 291 -7.30 1.80 -17.93
C GLU A 291 -6.28 2.94 -18.11
N GLY A 292 -5.00 2.58 -18.10
CA GLY A 292 -3.89 3.44 -18.49
C GLY A 292 -3.01 2.74 -19.54
N PRO A 293 -2.11 3.46 -20.22
CA PRO A 293 -1.43 2.98 -21.43
C PRO A 293 -0.29 2.00 -21.11
N ARG A 294 -0.62 0.84 -20.55
CA ARG A 294 0.35 -0.18 -20.07
C ARG A 294 0.88 -1.10 -21.17
N ARG A 295 0.26 -1.14 -22.36
CA ARG A 295 0.68 -2.04 -23.46
C ARG A 295 1.96 -1.62 -24.18
N LEU A 296 2.39 -0.36 -24.10
CA LEU A 296 3.53 0.13 -24.88
C LEU A 296 4.89 -0.20 -24.23
N ALA A 297 4.97 -0.30 -22.90
CA ALA A 297 6.24 -0.50 -22.18
C ALA A 297 6.81 -1.93 -22.31
N ASN A 298 5.96 -2.96 -22.17
CA ASN A 298 6.36 -4.34 -22.42
C ASN A 298 6.81 -4.55 -23.88
N THR A 299 6.20 -3.81 -24.81
CA THR A 299 6.59 -3.85 -26.22
C THR A 299 7.96 -3.19 -26.43
N ALA A 300 8.23 -2.04 -25.81
CA ALA A 300 9.51 -1.34 -25.93
C ALA A 300 10.71 -2.14 -25.39
N PHE A 301 10.59 -2.78 -24.21
CA PHE A 301 11.64 -3.66 -23.67
C PHE A 301 11.83 -4.93 -24.52
N THR A 302 10.74 -5.51 -25.03
CA THR A 302 10.81 -6.69 -25.89
C THR A 302 11.35 -6.36 -27.29
N GLU A 303 11.06 -5.17 -27.84
CA GLU A 303 11.57 -4.70 -29.12
C GLU A 303 13.04 -4.29 -29.05
N GLN A 304 13.48 -3.65 -27.96
CA GLN A 304 14.91 -3.36 -27.74
C GLN A 304 15.74 -4.65 -27.57
N SER A 305 15.20 -5.70 -26.92
CA SER A 305 15.91 -6.99 -26.82
C SER A 305 15.89 -7.79 -28.14
N LYS A 306 14.81 -7.70 -28.93
CA LYS A 306 14.74 -8.30 -30.28
C LYS A 306 15.66 -7.60 -31.29
N HIS A 307 15.81 -6.27 -31.22
CA HIS A 307 16.75 -5.56 -32.10
C HIS A 307 18.22 -5.90 -31.82
N ARG A 308 18.56 -6.40 -30.61
CA ARG A 308 19.93 -6.78 -30.24
C ARG A 308 20.29 -8.24 -30.53
N THR A 309 19.32 -9.14 -30.74
CA THR A 309 19.59 -10.54 -31.15
C THR A 309 19.68 -10.74 -32.68
N GLY A 310 19.54 -9.67 -33.46
CA GLY A 310 19.52 -9.71 -34.93
C GLY A 310 20.84 -9.38 -35.65
N TYR A 311 21.98 -9.35 -34.97
CA TYR A 311 23.30 -9.26 -35.62
C TYR A 311 24.24 -10.30 -35.06
N GLY A 312 24.31 -11.44 -35.74
CA GLY A 312 25.16 -12.54 -35.36
C GLY A 312 24.80 -13.82 -36.08
N HIS A 313 24.78 -13.78 -37.42
CA HIS A 313 25.19 -14.87 -38.33
C HIS A 313 25.30 -14.34 -39.75
#